data_AF-A0A661Z9U6-F1
#
_entry.id   AF-A0A661Z9U6-F1
#
_cell.length_a   1.000
_cell.length_b   1.000
_cell.length_c   1.000
_cell.angle_alpha   90.00
_cell.angle_beta   90.00
_cell.angle_gamma   90.00
#
_symmetry.space_group_name_H-M   'P 1'
#
loop_
_entity.id
_entity.type
_entity.pdbx_description
1 polymer ?
#
loop_
_entity_poly.entity_id
_entity_poly.type
_entity_poly.pdbx_seq_one_letter_code
_entity_poly.pdbx_strand_id
1 'polypeptide(L)'
;MNTKWILILLMGVFFVTFAPKTTKACEIEFEITKGKKDAYQKGDTLIVLVKVALTHRACPVALEKTKFKLKGLKVIKSTKWKQTSANKWNRKLMIVVTDTSGGKLNLAAIRECDKDGGFGTLKLDIKK
;
A
#
# COMPACT_ATOMS: atom_id res chain seq x y z
N MET A 1 36.73 -37.12 -5.05
CA MET A 1 35.65 -36.42 -4.32
C MET A 1 34.45 -37.34 -4.25
N ASN A 2 34.07 -37.82 -3.06
CA ASN A 2 33.06 -38.88 -2.93
C ASN A 2 31.68 -38.35 -3.37
N THR A 3 31.08 -38.98 -4.37
CA THR A 3 29.76 -38.65 -4.92
C THR A 3 28.66 -38.59 -3.86
N LYS A 4 28.81 -39.35 -2.76
CA LYS A 4 27.92 -39.30 -1.58
C LYS A 4 27.92 -37.94 -0.86
N TRP A 5 29.06 -37.24 -0.81
CA TRP A 5 29.16 -35.93 -0.17
C TRP A 5 28.58 -34.82 -1.03
N ILE A 6 28.70 -34.94 -2.36
CA ILE A 6 28.06 -34.02 -3.32
C ILE A 6 26.54 -34.12 -3.23
N LEU A 7 26.00 -35.34 -3.07
CA LEU A 7 24.55 -35.55 -2.92
C LEU A 7 24.00 -34.95 -1.62
N ILE A 8 24.73 -35.08 -0.51
CA ILE A 8 24.36 -34.49 0.79
C ILE A 8 24.41 -32.95 0.74
N LEU A 9 25.41 -32.38 0.04
CA LEU A 9 25.52 -30.93 -0.17
C LEU A 9 24.38 -30.39 -1.05
N LEU A 10 24.02 -31.09 -2.13
CA LEU A 10 22.90 -30.72 -3.00
C LEU A 10 21.54 -30.83 -2.30
N MET A 11 21.36 -31.83 -1.43
CA MET A 11 20.12 -32.03 -0.67
C MET A 11 19.97 -31.03 0.49
N GLY A 12 21.09 -30.57 1.09
CA GLY A 12 21.10 -29.51 2.10
C GLY A 12 20.79 -28.12 1.53
N VAL A 13 21.26 -27.81 0.31
CA VAL A 13 20.99 -26.51 -0.33
C VAL A 13 19.53 -26.36 -0.77
N PHE A 14 18.84 -27.46 -1.09
CA PHE A 14 17.44 -27.41 -1.51
C PHE A 14 16.47 -26.99 -0.37
N PHE A 15 16.81 -27.27 0.89
CA PHE A 15 15.92 -27.02 2.03
C PHE A 15 15.89 -25.55 2.52
N VAL A 16 16.83 -24.71 2.09
CA VAL A 16 16.98 -23.32 2.57
C VAL A 16 16.07 -22.32 1.83
N THR A 17 15.37 -22.74 0.77
CA THR A 17 14.61 -21.81 -0.10
C THR A 17 13.13 -21.65 0.23
N PHE A 18 12.58 -22.44 1.17
CA PHE A 18 11.17 -22.35 1.58
C PHE A 18 10.96 -21.50 2.84
N ALA A 19 11.29 -20.20 2.76
CA ALA A 19 10.83 -19.25 3.78
C ALA A 19 9.34 -18.92 3.53
N PRO A 20 8.44 -19.08 4.52
CA PRO A 20 7.04 -18.71 4.37
C PRO A 20 6.93 -17.19 4.19
N LYS A 21 6.39 -16.75 3.05
CA LYS A 21 6.07 -15.34 2.80
C LYS A 21 4.83 -14.98 3.61
N THR A 22 4.96 -14.09 4.59
CA THR A 22 3.81 -13.52 5.30
C THR A 22 2.99 -12.66 4.34
N THR A 23 1.91 -13.21 3.81
CA THR A 23 0.97 -12.45 2.97
C THR A 23 0.05 -11.64 3.89
N LYS A 24 -0.09 -10.34 3.62
CA LYS A 24 -1.05 -9.51 4.35
C LYS A 24 -2.48 -9.89 3.94
N ALA A 25 -3.40 -9.79 4.88
CA ALA A 25 -4.82 -10.05 4.68
C ALA A 25 -5.49 -9.09 3.68
N CYS A 26 -4.96 -7.87 3.57
CA CYS A 26 -5.41 -6.90 2.59
C CYS A 26 -4.18 -6.23 1.98
N GLU A 27 -4.20 -6.08 0.67
CA GLU A 27 -3.23 -5.31 -0.08
C GLU A 27 -3.83 -3.93 -0.37
N ILE A 28 -3.06 -2.87 -0.12
CA ILE A 28 -3.48 -1.50 -0.36
C ILE A 28 -2.46 -0.82 -1.27
N GLU A 29 -2.93 -0.42 -2.44
CA GLU A 29 -2.11 0.26 -3.45
C GLU A 29 -2.63 1.67 -3.71
N PHE A 30 -1.73 2.52 -4.19
CA PHE A 30 -2.03 3.89 -4.57
C PHE A 30 -1.60 4.14 -6.01
N GLU A 31 -2.43 4.86 -6.75
CA GLU A 31 -2.14 5.29 -8.11
C GLU A 31 -2.51 6.76 -8.26
N ILE A 32 -1.60 7.59 -8.76
CA ILE A 32 -1.88 9.00 -9.02
C ILE A 32 -2.54 9.11 -10.40
N THR A 33 -3.84 9.36 -10.41
CA THR A 33 -4.65 9.42 -11.64
C THR A 33 -4.71 10.81 -12.28
N LYS A 34 -4.41 11.88 -11.52
CA LYS A 34 -4.32 13.24 -12.02
C LYS A 34 -3.35 14.06 -11.18
N GLY A 35 -2.59 14.94 -11.84
CA GLY A 35 -1.65 15.85 -11.18
C GLY A 35 -0.34 15.17 -10.79
N LYS A 36 0.05 14.08 -11.48
CA LYS A 36 1.34 13.44 -11.28
C LYS A 36 2.46 14.42 -11.66
N LYS A 37 3.40 14.62 -10.74
CA LYS A 37 4.63 15.39 -10.92
C LYS A 37 5.79 14.62 -10.34
N ASP A 38 7.01 14.93 -10.81
CA ASP A 38 8.24 14.38 -10.23
C ASP A 38 8.51 14.96 -8.84
N ALA A 39 8.10 16.21 -8.59
CA ALA A 39 8.22 16.85 -7.29
C ALA A 39 7.05 17.81 -7.05
N TYR A 40 6.62 17.92 -5.79
CA TYR A 40 5.45 18.69 -5.39
C TYR A 40 5.81 19.86 -4.47
N GLN A 41 5.02 20.92 -4.56
CA GLN A 41 5.12 22.10 -3.69
C GLN A 41 3.79 22.40 -3.00
N LYS A 42 3.82 23.24 -1.96
CA LYS A 42 2.61 23.68 -1.24
C LYS A 42 1.56 24.24 -2.21
N GLY A 43 0.31 23.84 -2.02
CA GLY A 43 -0.82 24.23 -2.88
C GLY A 43 -1.08 23.26 -4.05
N ASP A 44 -0.12 22.39 -4.40
CA ASP A 44 -0.34 21.39 -5.44
C ASP A 44 -1.47 20.44 -5.06
N THR A 45 -2.31 20.11 -6.03
CA THR A 45 -3.45 19.19 -5.87
C THR A 45 -3.29 17.98 -6.78
N LEU A 46 -3.56 16.80 -6.24
CA LEU A 46 -3.52 15.53 -6.95
C LEU A 46 -4.74 14.66 -6.63
N ILE A 47 -5.08 13.77 -7.56
CA ILE A 47 -6.12 12.76 -7.36
C ILE A 47 -5.48 11.38 -7.29
N VAL A 48 -5.56 10.77 -6.12
CA VAL A 48 -5.03 9.45 -5.82
C VAL A 48 -6.17 8.43 -5.82
N LEU A 49 -6.05 7.40 -6.64
CA LEU A 49 -6.86 6.20 -6.58
C LEU A 49 -6.27 5.26 -5.54
N VAL A 50 -7.03 4.96 -4.50
CA VAL A 50 -6.70 3.94 -3.50
C VAL A 50 -7.38 2.65 -3.94
N LYS A 51 -6.60 1.59 -4.10
CA LYS A 51 -7.08 0.25 -4.43
C LYS A 51 -6.88 -0.65 -3.22
N VAL A 52 -7.90 -1.40 -2.86
CA VAL A 52 -7.85 -2.40 -1.79
C VAL A 52 -8.23 -3.73 -2.40
N ALA A 53 -7.32 -4.70 -2.28
CA ALA A 53 -7.58 -6.10 -2.61
C ALA A 53 -7.62 -6.92 -1.32
N LEU A 54 -8.75 -7.59 -1.07
CA LEU A 54 -8.88 -8.52 0.05
C LEU A 54 -8.33 -9.87 -0.39
N THR A 55 -7.23 -10.31 0.23
CA THR A 55 -6.58 -11.58 -0.10
C THR A 55 -7.16 -12.74 0.70
N HIS A 56 -7.71 -12.46 1.89
CA HIS A 56 -8.62 -13.36 2.60
C HIS A 56 -10.06 -13.06 2.18
N ARG A 57 -10.83 -14.12 1.89
CA ARG A 57 -12.24 -13.99 1.51
C ARG A 57 -13.04 -13.36 2.66
N ALA A 58 -13.95 -12.45 2.32
CA ALA A 58 -14.96 -11.87 3.21
C ALA A 58 -14.40 -11.28 4.53
N CYS A 59 -13.59 -10.21 4.43
CA CYS A 59 -13.21 -9.43 5.61
C CYS A 59 -14.47 -8.76 6.21
N PRO A 60 -14.86 -9.04 7.47
CA PRO A 60 -16.07 -8.50 8.08
C PRO A 60 -15.95 -7.00 8.41
N VAL A 61 -14.74 -6.45 8.34
CA VAL A 61 -14.47 -5.05 8.62
C VAL A 61 -15.00 -4.19 7.45
N ALA A 62 -15.83 -3.19 7.72
CA ALA A 62 -16.26 -2.24 6.69
C ALA A 62 -15.06 -1.51 6.04
N LEU A 63 -15.10 -1.20 4.75
CA LEU A 63 -13.99 -0.49 4.08
C LEU A 63 -13.82 0.96 4.55
N GLU A 64 -14.90 1.54 5.05
CA GLU A 64 -14.97 2.86 5.67
C GLU A 64 -14.07 2.96 6.91
N LYS A 65 -13.75 1.84 7.58
CA LYS A 65 -12.83 1.80 8.72
C LYS A 65 -11.35 1.92 8.33
N THR A 66 -11.03 2.02 7.04
CA THR A 66 -9.66 2.27 6.58
C THR A 66 -9.21 3.67 7.02
N LYS A 67 -8.17 3.72 7.86
CA LYS A 67 -7.60 4.95 8.39
C LYS A 67 -6.57 5.51 7.41
N PHE A 68 -6.64 6.81 7.12
CA PHE A 68 -5.64 7.50 6.32
C PHE A 68 -4.77 8.37 7.23
N LYS A 69 -3.46 8.13 7.25
CA LYS A 69 -2.47 8.99 7.91
C LYS A 69 -1.77 9.84 6.87
N LEU A 70 -1.82 11.15 7.04
CA LEU A 70 -1.23 12.11 6.11
C LEU A 70 -0.15 12.92 6.81
N LYS A 71 0.98 13.14 6.12
CA LYS A 71 2.05 14.05 6.54
C LYS A 71 2.35 15.03 5.41
N GLY A 72 2.26 16.33 5.69
CA GLY A 72 2.39 17.41 4.70
C GLY A 72 1.23 17.49 3.68
N LEU A 73 0.19 16.67 3.86
CA LEU A 73 -0.91 16.50 2.91
C LEU A 73 -2.26 16.64 3.65
N LYS A 74 -3.29 17.07 2.92
CA LYS A 74 -4.68 17.12 3.42
C LYS A 74 -5.64 16.57 2.37
N VAL A 75 -6.57 15.71 2.78
CA VAL A 75 -7.67 15.27 1.91
C VAL A 75 -8.72 16.37 1.88
N ILE A 76 -9.04 16.89 0.69
CA ILE A 76 -10.08 17.90 0.49
C ILE A 76 -11.40 17.29 0.02
N LYS A 77 -11.34 16.16 -0.69
CA LYS A 77 -12.53 15.43 -1.15
C LYS A 77 -12.23 13.95 -1.26
N SER A 78 -13.24 13.12 -1.05
CA SER A 78 -13.14 11.69 -1.27
C SER A 78 -14.43 11.14 -1.88
N THR A 79 -14.31 10.10 -2.69
CA THR A 79 -15.48 9.34 -3.15
C THR A 79 -15.83 8.25 -2.13
N LYS A 80 -17.06 7.73 -2.22
CA LYS A 80 -17.41 6.44 -1.61
C LYS A 80 -16.53 5.33 -2.22
N TRP A 81 -16.39 4.22 -1.49
CA TRP A 81 -15.79 3.01 -2.03
C TRP A 81 -16.69 2.44 -3.13
N LYS A 82 -16.08 2.04 -4.23
CA LYS A 82 -16.74 1.34 -5.34
C LYS A 82 -16.10 -0.02 -5.49
N GLN A 83 -16.92 -1.07 -5.42
CA GLN A 83 -16.47 -2.42 -5.72
C GLN A 83 -16.20 -2.54 -7.22
N THR A 84 -15.01 -3.01 -7.58
CA THR A 84 -14.61 -3.24 -8.98
C THR A 84 -14.63 -4.73 -9.34
N SER A 85 -14.45 -5.62 -8.37
CA SER A 85 -14.67 -7.07 -8.54
C SER A 85 -14.99 -7.72 -7.19
N ALA A 86 -15.26 -9.03 -7.18
CA ALA A 86 -15.20 -9.82 -5.95
C ALA A 86 -13.84 -9.56 -5.28
N ASN A 87 -13.82 -8.98 -4.08
CA ASN A 87 -12.63 -8.63 -3.29
C ASN A 87 -11.78 -7.43 -3.72
N LYS A 88 -12.12 -6.69 -4.79
CA LYS A 88 -11.39 -5.47 -5.17
C LYS A 88 -12.27 -4.23 -5.06
N TRP A 89 -11.71 -3.20 -4.43
CA TRP A 89 -12.42 -1.99 -4.09
C TRP A 89 -11.56 -0.78 -4.30
N ASN A 90 -12.16 0.27 -4.87
CA ASN A 90 -11.46 1.48 -5.22
C ASN A 90 -12.17 2.70 -4.64
N ARG A 91 -11.40 3.71 -4.26
CA ARG A 91 -11.92 5.07 -4.04
C ARG A 91 -10.92 6.11 -4.49
N LYS A 92 -11.40 7.30 -4.82
CA LYS A 92 -10.53 8.44 -5.16
C LYS A 92 -10.44 9.39 -3.98
N LEU A 93 -9.22 9.85 -3.71
CA LEU A 93 -8.90 10.91 -2.77
C LEU A 93 -8.36 12.10 -3.56
N MET A 94 -8.96 13.27 -3.37
CA MET A 94 -8.39 14.53 -3.81
C MET A 94 -7.60 15.10 -2.65
N ILE A 95 -6.30 15.30 -2.87
CA ILE A 95 -5.33 15.65 -1.83
C ILE A 95 -4.64 16.94 -2.24
N VAL A 96 -4.44 17.85 -1.29
CA VAL A 96 -3.65 19.07 -1.45
C VAL A 96 -2.39 18.99 -0.59
N VAL A 97 -1.27 19.46 -1.13
CA VAL A 97 -0.03 19.63 -0.39
C VAL A 97 -0.14 20.87 0.49
N THR A 98 -0.01 20.68 1.79
CA THR A 98 -0.22 21.75 2.80
C THR A 98 1.09 22.27 3.39
N ASP A 99 2.09 21.39 3.49
CA ASP A 99 3.38 21.73 4.07
C ASP A 99 4.48 20.86 3.46
N THR A 100 5.59 21.49 3.12
CA THR A 100 6.79 20.88 2.56
C THR A 100 8.01 21.05 3.47
N SER A 101 7.89 21.83 4.55
CA SER A 101 9.01 22.14 5.46
C SER A 101 9.48 20.92 6.27
N GLY A 102 8.57 19.99 6.59
CA GLY A 102 8.89 18.75 7.30
C GLY A 102 9.59 17.66 6.48
N GLY A 103 9.99 17.94 5.23
CA GLY A 103 10.83 17.08 4.38
C GLY A 103 10.20 15.75 3.96
N LYS A 104 8.92 15.49 4.26
CA LYS A 104 8.23 14.24 3.92
C LYS A 104 6.78 14.50 3.54
N LEU A 105 6.41 14.23 2.30
CA LEU A 105 5.03 14.13 1.85
C LEU A 105 4.63 12.66 1.83
N ASN A 106 3.69 12.27 2.70
CA ASN A 106 3.34 10.87 2.87
C ASN A 106 1.84 10.66 3.06
N LEU A 107 1.30 9.71 2.32
CA LEU A 107 -0.05 9.18 2.49
C LEU A 107 0.04 7.71 2.84
N ALA A 108 -0.41 7.33 4.03
CA ALA A 108 -0.52 5.93 4.43
C ALA A 108 -1.99 5.56 4.63
N ALA A 109 -2.36 4.35 4.20
CA ALA A 109 -3.65 3.74 4.50
C ALA A 109 -3.42 2.52 5.37
N ILE A 110 -4.20 2.41 6.43
CA ILE A 110 -4.12 1.35 7.43
C ILE A 110 -5.49 0.75 7.60
N ARG A 111 -5.57 -0.55 7.45
CA ARG A 111 -6.76 -1.34 7.70
C ARG A 111 -6.40 -2.39 8.74
N GLU A 112 -7.02 -2.28 9.90
CA GLU A 112 -6.86 -3.24 11.00
C GLU A 112 -7.98 -4.27 10.88
N CYS A 113 -7.63 -5.56 10.91
CA CYS A 113 -8.57 -6.66 11.12
C CYS A 113 -7.91 -7.75 11.96
N ASP A 114 -8.71 -8.73 12.38
CA ASP A 114 -8.32 -9.93 13.13
C ASP A 114 -7.32 -10.85 12.41
N LYS A 115 -7.06 -10.60 11.12
CA LYS A 115 -6.15 -11.37 10.25
C LYS A 115 -4.92 -10.57 9.81
N ASP A 116 -4.36 -9.73 10.67
CA ASP A 116 -3.23 -8.80 10.40
C ASP A 116 -3.52 -7.59 9.50
N GLY A 117 -4.70 -7.55 8.86
CA GLY A 117 -5.15 -6.39 8.10
C GLY A 117 -4.30 -6.07 6.86
N GLY A 118 -4.20 -4.78 6.54
CA GLY A 118 -3.45 -4.29 5.39
C GLY A 118 -2.87 -2.90 5.63
N PHE A 119 -1.73 -2.65 4.99
CA PHE A 119 -1.02 -1.39 5.06
C PHE A 119 -0.47 -1.03 3.68
N GLY A 120 -0.63 0.23 3.29
CA GLY A 120 -0.02 0.78 2.09
C GLY A 120 0.51 2.18 2.35
N THR A 121 1.54 2.59 1.63
CA THR A 121 2.09 3.95 1.71
C THR A 121 2.45 4.50 0.33
N LEU A 122 2.11 5.75 0.09
CA LEU A 122 2.53 6.56 -1.05
C LEU A 122 3.40 7.71 -0.54
N LYS A 123 4.68 7.70 -0.91
CA LYS A 123 5.62 8.81 -0.67
C LYS A 123 5.67 9.69 -1.92
N LEU A 124 5.72 10.99 -1.73
CA LEU A 124 5.88 11.97 -2.80
C LEU A 124 7.14 12.80 -2.56
N ASP A 125 7.84 13.14 -3.64
CA ASP A 125 9.03 13.98 -3.58
C ASP A 125 8.66 15.46 -3.48
N ILE A 126 9.51 16.22 -2.78
CA ILE A 126 9.33 17.66 -2.55
C ILE A 126 10.18 18.43 -3.54
N LYS A 127 9.59 19.46 -4.16
CA LYS A 127 10.33 20.38 -5.01
C LYS A 127 11.26 21.22 -4.12
N LYS A 128 12.57 21.08 -4.35
CA LYS A 128 13.60 21.87 -3.68
C LYS A 128 13.52 23.34 -4.08
#